data_AF-H2YLB8-F1
#
_entry.id   AF-H2YLB8-F1
#
_cell.length_a   1.000
_cell.length_b   1.000
_cell.length_c   1.000
_cell.angle_alpha   90.00
_cell.angle_beta   90.00
_cell.angle_gamma   90.00
#
_symmetry.space_group_name_H-M   'P 1'
#
loop_
_entity.id
_entity.type
_entity.pdbx_description
1 polymer ?
#
loop_
_entity_poly.entity_id
_entity_poly.type
_entity_poly.pdbx_seq_one_letter_code
_entity_poly.pdbx_strand_id
1 'polypeptide(L)'
;MATSVLDKAIGIVKQAAEEDKKKNYQEAFRLYESAVDHFLHAIKYEAKDNVAIKKSIREKCVGYLDRAEELKKYLNSQKDSGSKKKKKEVKADGSDGSDEEENPEKKKFENALSGAIVVETPNVKWTDVAGLHDAKESLKEAVILPIKFPHLFTGKRTPWRGILLYGPPGTGKSYLAKAVATEANNSTFLSVSSADLVSKWLGESEKMVKTLFSMARE
;
A
#
# COMPACT_ATOMS: atom_id res chain seq x y z
N MET A 1 1.45 -32.37 -23.50
CA MET A 1 0.12 -32.31 -22.85
C MET A 1 -0.03 -30.92 -22.27
N ALA A 2 -1.12 -30.21 -22.59
CA ALA A 2 -1.38 -28.89 -21.98
C ALA A 2 -1.85 -29.11 -20.54
N THR A 3 -1.08 -28.64 -19.56
CA THR A 3 -1.48 -28.68 -18.15
C THR A 3 -2.46 -27.55 -17.88
N SER A 4 -3.68 -27.88 -17.44
CA SER A 4 -4.69 -26.85 -17.12
C SER A 4 -4.23 -25.99 -15.95
N VAL A 5 -4.75 -24.76 -15.86
CA VAL A 5 -4.47 -23.88 -14.71
C VAL A 5 -4.99 -24.52 -13.42
N LEU A 6 -6.11 -25.24 -13.50
CA LEU A 6 -6.63 -26.05 -12.39
C LEU A 6 -5.66 -27.15 -11.92
N ASP A 7 -5.01 -27.89 -12.83
CA ASP A 7 -4.02 -28.92 -12.46
C ASP A 7 -2.80 -28.32 -11.76
N LYS A 8 -2.36 -27.15 -12.21
CA LYS A 8 -1.27 -26.39 -11.56
C LYS A 8 -1.67 -25.95 -10.16
N ALA A 9 -2.88 -25.41 -9.98
CA ALA A 9 -3.39 -25.04 -8.66
C ALA A 9 -3.42 -26.25 -7.70
N ILE A 10 -3.89 -27.41 -8.16
CA ILE A 10 -3.89 -28.66 -7.37
C ILE A 10 -2.46 -29.11 -7.02
N GLY A 11 -1.48 -28.91 -7.91
CA GLY A 11 -0.07 -29.15 -7.64
C GLY A 11 0.47 -28.27 -6.50
N ILE A 12 0.20 -26.97 -6.54
CA ILE A 12 0.63 -26.00 -5.51
C ILE A 12 -0.03 -26.32 -4.15
N VAL A 13 -1.32 -26.68 -4.12
CA VAL A 13 -2.00 -27.11 -2.87
C VAL A 13 -1.33 -28.34 -2.24
N LYS A 14 -0.92 -29.33 -3.04
CA LYS A 14 -0.23 -30.51 -2.50
C LYS A 14 1.09 -30.13 -1.84
N GLN A 15 1.86 -29.25 -2.47
CA GLN A 15 3.09 -28.70 -1.89
C GLN A 15 2.81 -27.90 -0.60
N ALA A 16 1.79 -27.03 -0.59
CA ALA A 16 1.37 -26.28 0.60
C ALA A 16 1.02 -27.21 1.77
N ALA A 17 0.24 -28.28 1.51
CA ALA A 17 -0.15 -29.26 2.51
C ALA A 17 1.01 -30.16 3.00
N GLU A 18 2.05 -30.35 2.20
CA GLU A 18 3.29 -31.01 2.63
C GLU A 18 4.14 -30.09 3.53
N GLU A 19 4.27 -28.81 3.20
CA GLU A 19 4.98 -27.85 4.05
C GLU A 19 4.25 -27.55 5.37
N ASP A 20 2.91 -27.53 5.37
CA ASP A 20 2.10 -27.43 6.58
C ASP A 20 2.33 -28.64 7.52
N LYS A 21 2.37 -29.86 6.96
CA LYS A 21 2.76 -31.08 7.72
C LYS A 21 4.20 -31.04 8.25
N LYS A 22 5.12 -30.43 7.51
CA LYS A 22 6.52 -30.21 7.95
C LYS A 22 6.65 -29.10 8.99
N LYS A 23 5.55 -28.38 9.31
CA LYS A 23 5.50 -27.19 10.18
C LYS A 23 6.27 -25.97 9.63
N ASN A 24 6.52 -25.96 8.31
CA ASN A 24 7.15 -24.83 7.61
C ASN A 24 6.08 -23.77 7.29
N TYR A 25 5.46 -23.22 8.34
CA TYR A 25 4.26 -22.39 8.22
C TYR A 25 4.43 -21.12 7.36
N GLN A 26 5.65 -20.60 7.23
CA GLN A 26 5.97 -19.46 6.36
C GLN A 26 5.81 -19.79 4.87
N GLU A 27 6.43 -20.88 4.41
CA GLU A 27 6.31 -21.32 3.01
C GLU A 27 4.93 -21.95 2.75
N ALA A 28 4.35 -22.65 3.71
CA ALA A 28 2.98 -23.15 3.61
C ALA A 28 1.97 -22.01 3.38
N PHE A 29 2.05 -20.91 4.14
CA PHE A 29 1.21 -19.73 3.95
C PHE A 29 1.34 -19.16 2.53
N ARG A 30 2.57 -18.95 2.05
CA ARG A 30 2.86 -18.42 0.72
C ARG A 30 2.35 -19.33 -0.40
N LEU A 31 2.45 -20.64 -0.24
CA LEU A 31 1.96 -21.62 -1.21
C LEU A 31 0.42 -21.70 -1.20
N TYR A 32 -0.24 -21.56 -0.04
CA TYR A 32 -1.71 -21.45 0.01
C TYR A 32 -2.23 -20.17 -0.67
N GLU A 33 -1.59 -19.02 -0.43
CA GLU A 33 -1.93 -17.74 -1.08
C GLU A 33 -1.80 -17.86 -2.61
N SER A 34 -0.65 -18.36 -3.09
CA SER A 34 -0.42 -18.64 -4.51
C SER A 34 -1.45 -19.63 -5.11
N ALA A 35 -1.83 -20.68 -4.37
CA ALA A 35 -2.84 -21.63 -4.83
C ALA A 35 -4.22 -20.99 -5.03
N VAL A 36 -4.66 -20.12 -4.11
CA VAL A 36 -5.94 -19.40 -4.20
C VAL A 36 -5.99 -18.53 -5.46
N ASP A 37 -4.92 -17.79 -5.77
CA ASP A 37 -4.84 -16.99 -7.01
C ASP A 37 -5.00 -17.83 -8.27
N HIS A 38 -4.34 -19.00 -8.33
CA HIS A 38 -4.45 -19.92 -9.46
C HIS A 38 -5.87 -20.50 -9.61
N PHE A 39 -6.56 -20.82 -8.50
CA PHE A 39 -7.96 -21.24 -8.57
C PHE A 39 -8.92 -20.11 -8.99
N LEU A 40 -8.70 -18.87 -8.52
CA LEU A 40 -9.48 -17.70 -8.96
C LEU A 40 -9.28 -17.45 -10.47
N HIS A 41 -8.06 -17.65 -10.98
CA HIS A 41 -7.78 -17.62 -12.40
C HIS A 41 -8.53 -18.73 -13.17
N ALA A 42 -8.51 -19.97 -12.67
CA ALA A 42 -9.25 -21.10 -13.28
C ALA A 42 -10.77 -20.85 -13.32
N ILE A 43 -11.37 -20.30 -12.24
CA ILE A 43 -12.79 -19.90 -12.19
C ILE A 43 -13.13 -18.86 -13.27
N LYS A 44 -12.23 -17.91 -13.52
CA LYS A 44 -12.43 -16.79 -14.45
C LYS A 44 -12.24 -17.18 -15.93
N TYR A 45 -11.26 -18.03 -16.23
CA TYR A 45 -10.83 -18.31 -17.60
C TYR A 45 -11.22 -19.71 -18.11
N GLU A 46 -11.10 -20.76 -17.31
CA GLU A 46 -11.33 -22.15 -17.74
C GLU A 46 -12.77 -22.61 -17.50
N ALA A 47 -13.36 -22.27 -16.35
CA ALA A 47 -14.66 -22.80 -15.92
C ALA A 47 -15.89 -22.05 -16.49
N LYS A 48 -15.76 -21.24 -17.54
CA LYS A 48 -16.75 -20.20 -17.93
C LYS A 48 -18.20 -20.66 -17.98
N ASP A 49 -18.47 -21.86 -18.50
CA ASP A 49 -19.83 -22.32 -18.78
C ASP A 49 -20.38 -23.35 -17.78
N ASN A 50 -19.56 -23.89 -16.86
CA ASN A 50 -19.98 -24.94 -15.92
C ASN A 50 -20.15 -24.43 -14.47
N VAL A 51 -21.39 -24.18 -14.07
CA VAL A 51 -21.77 -23.65 -12.75
C VAL A 51 -21.40 -24.59 -11.60
N ALA A 52 -21.54 -25.91 -11.78
CA ALA A 52 -21.25 -26.90 -10.75
C ALA A 52 -19.75 -26.94 -10.41
N ILE A 53 -18.90 -26.90 -11.43
CA ILE A 53 -17.44 -26.84 -11.26
C ILE A 53 -17.02 -25.55 -10.54
N LYS A 54 -17.57 -24.38 -10.94
CA LYS A 54 -17.30 -23.11 -10.23
C LYS A 54 -17.67 -23.19 -8.75
N LYS A 55 -18.80 -23.81 -8.39
CA LYS A 55 -19.22 -23.97 -7.00
C LYS A 55 -18.22 -24.83 -6.21
N SER A 56 -17.84 -25.99 -6.75
CA SER A 56 -16.88 -26.90 -6.09
C SER A 56 -15.48 -26.30 -5.94
N ILE A 57 -15.00 -25.52 -6.91
CA ILE A 57 -13.70 -24.83 -6.79
C ILE A 57 -13.78 -23.74 -5.72
N ARG A 58 -14.83 -22.90 -5.70
CA ARG A 58 -15.00 -21.84 -4.67
C ARG A 58 -15.04 -22.41 -3.26
N GLU A 59 -15.77 -23.49 -3.04
CA GLU A 59 -15.89 -24.15 -1.74
C GLU A 59 -14.51 -24.62 -1.23
N LYS A 60 -13.67 -25.16 -2.12
CA LYS A 60 -12.27 -25.51 -1.80
C LYS A 60 -11.39 -24.27 -1.57
N CYS A 61 -11.55 -23.21 -2.35
CA CYS A 61 -10.80 -21.95 -2.15
C CYS A 61 -11.03 -21.37 -0.75
N VAL A 62 -12.27 -21.39 -0.26
CA VAL A 62 -12.61 -20.91 1.10
C VAL A 62 -11.82 -21.71 2.14
N GLY A 63 -11.87 -23.05 2.08
CA GLY A 63 -11.11 -23.89 3.03
C GLY A 63 -9.58 -23.69 2.97
N TYR A 64 -9.00 -23.38 1.82
CA TYR A 64 -7.57 -23.03 1.72
C TYR A 64 -7.26 -21.62 2.25
N LEU A 65 -8.17 -20.66 2.07
CA LEU A 65 -8.05 -19.30 2.57
C LEU A 65 -8.18 -19.26 4.10
N ASP A 66 -9.15 -19.97 4.67
CA ASP A 66 -9.33 -20.13 6.12
C ASP A 66 -8.04 -20.68 6.76
N ARG A 67 -7.45 -21.72 6.14
CA ARG A 67 -6.17 -22.28 6.61
C ARG A 67 -5.01 -21.29 6.51
N ALA A 68 -4.96 -20.48 5.45
CA ALA A 68 -3.94 -19.43 5.32
C ALA A 68 -4.10 -18.34 6.41
N GLU A 69 -5.33 -17.99 6.80
CA GLU A 69 -5.56 -17.08 7.93
C GLU A 69 -5.08 -17.64 9.28
N GLU A 70 -5.33 -18.93 9.55
CA GLU A 70 -4.82 -19.59 10.76
C GLU A 70 -3.29 -19.54 10.83
N LEU A 71 -2.62 -19.85 9.71
CA LEU A 71 -1.16 -19.77 9.61
C LEU A 71 -0.66 -18.33 9.81
N LYS A 72 -1.33 -17.33 9.24
CA LYS A 72 -1.01 -15.90 9.45
C LYS A 72 -1.14 -15.49 10.92
N LYS A 73 -2.21 -15.93 11.61
CA LYS A 73 -2.42 -15.67 13.05
C LYS A 73 -1.31 -16.33 13.89
N TYR A 74 -0.91 -17.57 13.57
CA TYR A 74 0.18 -18.26 14.24
C TYR A 74 1.54 -17.57 14.03
N LEU A 75 1.87 -17.17 12.80
CA LEU A 75 3.12 -16.48 12.46
C LEU A 75 3.24 -15.11 13.14
N ASN A 76 2.15 -14.35 13.24
CA ASN A 76 2.15 -13.08 13.97
C ASN A 76 2.32 -13.30 15.48
N SER A 77 1.62 -14.28 16.06
CA SER A 77 1.77 -14.64 17.49
C SER A 77 3.19 -15.07 17.86
N GLN A 78 3.91 -15.76 16.96
CA GLN A 78 5.33 -16.07 17.19
C GLN A 78 6.23 -14.83 17.15
N LYS A 79 5.98 -13.85 16.27
CA LYS A 79 6.80 -12.63 16.15
C LYS A 79 6.81 -11.79 17.43
N ASP A 80 5.67 -11.64 18.11
CA ASP A 80 5.59 -10.92 19.40
C ASP A 80 6.40 -11.58 20.54
N SER A 81 6.63 -12.89 20.45
CA SER A 81 7.33 -13.66 21.50
C SER A 81 8.86 -13.71 21.36
N GLY A 82 9.42 -13.29 20.22
CA GLY A 82 10.81 -13.60 19.83
C GLY A 82 11.87 -12.54 20.18
N SER A 83 11.49 -11.33 20.58
CA SER A 83 12.36 -10.13 20.55
C SER A 83 13.40 -10.01 21.69
N LYS A 84 14.12 -11.09 22.05
CA LYS A 84 15.21 -11.05 23.05
C LYS A 84 16.26 -12.20 22.94
N LYS A 85 17.14 -12.19 21.91
CA LYS A 85 18.62 -12.45 22.00
C LYS A 85 19.33 -12.75 20.64
N LYS A 86 20.20 -11.82 20.20
CA LYS A 86 21.62 -11.97 19.75
C LYS A 86 22.10 -13.37 19.25
N LYS A 87 22.76 -13.52 18.08
CA LYS A 87 24.07 -12.96 17.61
C LYS A 87 24.22 -13.12 16.07
N LYS A 88 24.84 -12.16 15.32
CA LYS A 88 26.26 -12.14 14.81
C LYS A 88 26.76 -13.46 14.19
N GLU A 89 27.43 -13.55 13.02
CA GLU A 89 27.91 -12.66 11.91
C GLU A 89 28.15 -13.59 10.67
N VAL A 90 28.39 -13.20 9.39
CA VAL A 90 29.48 -12.40 8.76
C VAL A 90 29.14 -12.05 7.27
N LYS A 91 29.58 -10.87 6.79
CA LYS A 91 29.80 -10.34 5.39
C LYS A 91 29.23 -11.06 4.13
N ALA A 92 28.52 -10.28 3.28
CA ALA A 92 29.08 -9.71 2.02
C ALA A 92 28.13 -8.65 1.37
N ASP A 93 28.71 -7.57 0.85
CA ASP A 93 28.19 -6.49 -0.05
C ASP A 93 26.69 -6.10 -0.11
N GLY A 94 26.43 -4.82 0.21
CA GLY A 94 25.89 -3.92 -0.82
C GLY A 94 24.38 -3.71 -0.94
N SER A 95 23.68 -3.26 0.11
CA SER A 95 22.51 -2.39 -0.07
C SER A 95 22.18 -1.56 1.18
N ASP A 96 21.67 -0.35 0.98
CA ASP A 96 21.31 0.63 2.02
C ASP A 96 19.97 0.26 2.69
N GLY A 97 20.00 -0.82 3.47
CA GLY A 97 18.90 -1.24 4.34
C GLY A 97 19.19 -0.85 5.78
N SER A 98 18.78 0.35 6.19
CA SER A 98 18.86 0.74 7.60
C SER A 98 17.86 -0.09 8.42
N ASP A 99 18.36 -1.03 9.23
CA ASP A 99 17.57 -1.77 10.21
C ASP A 99 16.70 -0.81 11.03
N GLU A 100 15.38 -1.02 11.01
CA GLU A 100 14.44 -0.21 11.77
C GLU A 100 14.41 -0.63 13.25
N GLU A 101 15.51 -0.35 13.95
CA GLU A 101 15.34 0.16 15.31
C GLU A 101 14.59 1.48 15.20
N GLU A 102 13.33 1.52 15.66
CA GLU A 102 12.50 2.72 15.70
C GLU A 102 13.20 3.81 16.51
N ASN A 103 13.99 4.65 15.82
CA ASN A 103 14.80 5.67 16.47
C ASN A 103 13.88 6.58 17.31
N PRO A 104 14.09 6.72 18.63
CA PRO A 104 13.21 7.53 19.49
C PRO A 104 13.16 9.00 19.04
N GLU A 105 14.16 9.50 18.30
CA GLU A 105 14.08 10.79 17.64
C GLU A 105 13.02 10.83 16.53
N LYS A 106 12.95 9.82 15.64
CA LYS A 106 11.94 9.76 14.56
C LYS A 106 10.53 9.86 15.14
N LYS A 107 10.21 9.02 16.13
CA LYS A 107 8.92 9.05 16.85
C LYS A 107 8.62 10.38 17.53
N LYS A 108 9.63 11.06 18.08
CA LYS A 108 9.44 12.42 18.63
C LYS A 108 9.02 13.41 17.54
N PHE A 109 9.64 13.36 16.35
CA PHE A 109 9.28 14.23 15.23
C PHE A 109 7.94 13.82 14.57
N GLU A 110 7.62 12.53 14.47
CA GLU A 110 6.32 12.04 14.00
C GLU A 110 5.18 12.50 14.91
N ASN A 111 5.36 12.43 16.23
CA ASN A 111 4.39 12.94 17.20
C ASN A 111 4.25 14.47 17.18
N ALA A 112 5.34 15.20 16.89
CA ALA A 112 5.27 16.65 16.69
C ALA A 112 4.55 17.02 15.38
N LEU A 113 4.81 16.28 14.31
CA LEU A 113 4.19 16.47 13.00
C LEU A 113 2.71 16.07 13.00
N SER A 114 2.31 14.98 13.65
CA SER A 114 0.89 14.56 13.72
C SER A 114 0.02 15.51 14.56
N GLY A 115 0.61 16.27 15.48
CA GLY A 115 -0.08 17.35 16.20
C GLY A 115 -0.21 18.66 15.41
N ALA A 116 0.70 18.93 14.46
CA ALA A 116 0.70 20.15 13.66
C ALA A 116 0.00 19.97 12.29
N ILE A 117 0.14 18.80 11.69
CA ILE A 117 -0.39 18.47 10.37
C ILE A 117 -1.77 17.88 10.53
N VAL A 118 -2.76 18.67 10.13
CA VAL A 118 -4.16 18.25 10.10
C VAL A 118 -4.34 17.20 9.00
N VAL A 119 -4.35 15.92 9.41
CA VAL A 119 -4.76 14.79 8.56
C VAL A 119 -6.28 14.79 8.46
N GLU A 120 -6.80 15.66 7.60
CA GLU A 120 -8.21 15.71 7.25
C GLU A 120 -8.51 14.81 6.04
N THR A 121 -9.64 14.11 6.07
CA THR A 121 -10.35 13.70 4.86
C THR A 121 -11.39 14.77 4.55
N PRO A 122 -11.05 15.81 3.77
CA PRO A 122 -12.04 16.80 3.35
C PRO A 122 -13.21 16.10 2.62
N ASN A 123 -14.40 16.69 2.73
CA ASN A 123 -15.60 16.25 2.02
C ASN A 123 -16.03 17.33 1.03
N VAL A 124 -15.13 17.67 0.10
CA VAL A 124 -15.35 18.68 -0.95
C VAL A 124 -15.25 17.99 -2.30
N LYS A 125 -16.25 18.13 -3.15
CA LYS A 125 -16.32 17.43 -4.45
C LYS A 125 -15.98 18.34 -5.61
N TRP A 126 -15.69 17.76 -6.78
CA TRP A 126 -15.46 18.54 -8.02
C TRP A 126 -16.65 19.43 -8.41
N THR A 127 -17.86 19.08 -7.95
CA THR A 127 -19.11 19.83 -8.14
C THR A 127 -19.17 21.12 -7.34
N ASP A 128 -18.48 21.16 -6.20
CA ASP A 128 -18.62 22.24 -5.21
C ASP A 128 -17.68 23.42 -5.53
N VAL A 129 -16.71 23.17 -6.41
CA VAL A 129 -15.84 24.19 -7.01
C VAL A 129 -16.53 24.75 -8.25
N ALA A 130 -16.79 26.06 -8.31
CA ALA A 130 -17.28 26.70 -9.53
C ALA A 130 -16.16 26.95 -10.57
N GLY A 131 -16.44 26.71 -11.86
CA GLY A 131 -15.53 27.00 -12.98
C GLY A 131 -14.21 26.19 -12.97
N LEU A 132 -13.13 26.84 -13.40
CA LEU A 132 -11.75 26.31 -13.43
C LEU A 132 -11.59 24.98 -14.20
N HIS A 133 -12.28 24.82 -15.33
CA HIS A 133 -12.35 23.55 -16.07
C HIS A 133 -10.97 22.99 -16.45
N ASP A 134 -10.12 23.77 -17.11
CA ASP A 134 -8.79 23.34 -17.57
C ASP A 134 -7.89 22.90 -16.40
N ALA A 135 -7.97 23.61 -15.27
CA ALA A 135 -7.21 23.28 -14.06
C ALA A 135 -7.73 21.99 -13.40
N LYS A 136 -9.06 21.79 -13.36
CA LYS A 136 -9.67 20.54 -12.89
C LYS A 136 -9.30 19.35 -13.77
N GLU A 137 -9.31 19.52 -15.09
CA GLU A 137 -8.94 18.48 -16.05
C GLU A 137 -7.47 18.10 -15.90
N SER A 138 -6.57 19.10 -15.87
CA SER A 138 -5.14 18.90 -15.59
C SER A 138 -4.90 18.15 -14.27
N LEU A 139 -5.61 18.51 -13.20
CA LEU A 139 -5.50 17.83 -11.90
C LEU A 139 -6.03 16.39 -11.92
N LYS A 140 -7.13 16.12 -12.65
CA LYS A 140 -7.66 14.76 -12.83
C LYS A 140 -6.67 13.89 -13.59
N GLU A 141 -6.05 14.40 -14.64
CA GLU A 141 -5.02 13.68 -15.39
C GLU A 141 -3.75 13.43 -14.56
N ALA A 142 -3.31 14.44 -13.78
CA ALA A 142 -2.10 14.36 -12.99
C ALA A 142 -2.22 13.43 -11.77
N VAL A 143 -3.38 13.40 -11.10
CA VAL A 143 -3.58 12.71 -9.80
C VAL A 143 -4.46 11.46 -9.93
N ILE A 144 -5.64 11.56 -10.56
CA ILE A 144 -6.61 10.45 -10.59
C ILE A 144 -6.20 9.40 -11.63
N LEU A 145 -5.68 9.82 -12.79
CA LEU A 145 -5.33 8.90 -13.88
C LEU A 145 -4.24 7.88 -13.50
N PRO A 146 -3.15 8.23 -12.78
CA PRO A 146 -2.17 7.25 -12.29
C PRO A 146 -2.74 6.27 -11.27
N ILE A 147 -3.59 6.74 -10.35
CA ILE A 147 -4.23 5.90 -9.32
C ILE A 147 -5.18 4.89 -9.97
N LYS A 148 -5.98 5.34 -10.96
CA LYS A 148 -6.99 4.51 -11.63
C LYS A 148 -6.41 3.56 -12.68
N PHE A 149 -5.35 3.97 -13.37
CA PHE A 149 -4.76 3.23 -14.49
C PHE A 149 -3.21 3.15 -14.40
N PRO A 150 -2.65 2.53 -13.34
CA PRO A 150 -1.21 2.50 -13.11
C PRO A 150 -0.42 1.85 -14.25
N HIS A 151 -1.03 0.92 -15.01
CA HIS A 151 -0.41 0.28 -16.17
C HIS A 151 -0.05 1.26 -17.31
N LEU A 152 -0.75 2.38 -17.43
CA LEU A 152 -0.44 3.43 -18.43
C LEU A 152 0.80 4.25 -18.05
N PHE A 153 1.20 4.23 -16.77
CA PHE A 153 2.30 5.01 -16.21
C PHE A 153 3.53 4.12 -15.95
N THR A 154 3.92 3.36 -16.97
CA THR A 154 5.07 2.44 -16.94
C THR A 154 6.22 2.95 -17.81
N GLY A 155 7.46 2.61 -17.43
CA GLY A 155 8.67 3.03 -18.14
C GLY A 155 8.89 4.55 -18.13
N LYS A 156 8.85 5.19 -19.30
CA LYS A 156 9.14 6.63 -19.45
C LYS A 156 7.99 7.55 -18.99
N ARG A 157 6.75 7.05 -18.93
CA ARG A 157 5.58 7.85 -18.53
C ARG A 157 5.39 7.76 -17.03
N THR A 158 5.98 8.69 -16.28
CA THR A 158 5.84 8.78 -14.82
C THR A 158 4.64 9.64 -14.41
N PRO A 159 4.04 9.39 -13.22
CA PRO A 159 3.06 10.29 -12.63
C PRO A 159 3.71 11.63 -12.25
N TRP A 160 2.90 12.68 -12.16
CA TRP A 160 3.39 14.01 -11.82
C TRP A 160 3.83 14.06 -10.35
N ARG A 161 4.99 14.65 -10.08
CA ARG A 161 5.60 14.69 -8.72
C ARG A 161 5.25 15.93 -7.91
N GLY A 162 4.72 16.98 -8.54
CA GLY A 162 4.35 18.24 -7.89
C GLY A 162 3.54 19.12 -8.84
N ILE A 163 2.64 19.93 -8.27
CA ILE A 163 1.72 20.80 -9.00
C ILE A 163 1.68 22.15 -8.28
N LEU A 164 1.88 23.25 -9.02
CA LEU A 164 1.87 24.60 -8.48
C LEU A 164 0.59 25.33 -8.92
N LEU A 165 -0.25 25.71 -7.95
CA LEU A 165 -1.44 26.54 -8.19
C LEU A 165 -1.16 27.99 -7.78
N TYR A 166 -1.21 28.93 -8.73
CA TYR A 166 -0.92 30.35 -8.49
C TYR A 166 -2.07 31.28 -8.93
N GLY A 167 -1.94 32.58 -8.71
CA GLY A 167 -2.92 33.62 -9.09
C GLY A 167 -3.45 34.43 -7.89
N PRO A 168 -4.43 35.33 -8.09
CA PRO A 168 -4.93 36.24 -7.05
C PRO A 168 -5.43 35.53 -5.77
N PRO A 169 -5.44 36.20 -4.60
CA PRO A 169 -6.07 35.65 -3.40
C PRO A 169 -7.58 35.42 -3.61
N GLY A 170 -8.17 34.48 -2.88
CA GLY A 170 -9.61 34.18 -2.95
C GLY A 170 -10.07 33.31 -4.12
N THR A 171 -9.24 33.01 -5.12
CA THR A 171 -9.64 32.21 -6.31
C THR A 171 -9.76 30.69 -6.07
N GLY A 172 -10.09 30.25 -4.85
CA GLY A 172 -10.39 28.85 -4.54
C GLY A 172 -9.22 27.86 -4.59
N LYS A 173 -7.94 28.28 -4.73
CA LYS A 173 -6.78 27.38 -4.85
C LYS A 173 -6.70 26.28 -3.77
N SER A 174 -6.78 26.67 -2.50
CA SER A 174 -6.76 25.72 -1.37
C SER A 174 -8.01 24.83 -1.32
N TYR A 175 -9.15 25.35 -1.79
CA TYR A 175 -10.42 24.62 -1.87
C TYR A 175 -10.37 23.55 -2.98
N LEU A 176 -9.76 23.87 -4.12
CA LEU A 176 -9.46 22.95 -5.21
C LEU A 176 -8.51 21.83 -4.75
N ALA A 177 -7.49 22.14 -3.95
CA ALA A 177 -6.60 21.14 -3.36
C ALA A 177 -7.34 20.17 -2.41
N LYS A 178 -8.26 20.68 -1.57
CA LYS A 178 -9.14 19.83 -0.75
C LYS A 178 -10.06 18.95 -1.60
N ALA A 179 -10.59 19.46 -2.71
CA ALA A 179 -11.40 18.68 -3.64
C ALA A 179 -10.62 17.53 -4.30
N VAL A 180 -9.37 17.79 -4.72
CA VAL A 180 -8.46 16.76 -5.25
C VAL A 180 -8.25 15.64 -4.25
N ALA A 181 -7.97 15.96 -2.98
CA ALA A 181 -7.72 14.95 -1.94
C ALA A 181 -8.94 14.06 -1.66
N THR A 182 -10.14 14.67 -1.63
CA THR A 182 -11.42 13.94 -1.49
C THR A 182 -11.61 12.93 -2.62
N GLU A 183 -11.40 13.37 -3.87
CA GLU A 183 -11.72 12.63 -5.09
C GLU A 183 -10.62 11.63 -5.48
N ALA A 184 -9.40 11.79 -4.98
CA ALA A 184 -8.30 10.83 -5.11
C ALA A 184 -8.44 9.67 -4.11
N ASN A 185 -9.55 8.92 -4.18
CA ASN A 185 -9.85 7.77 -3.31
C ASN A 185 -9.70 8.04 -1.80
N ASN A 186 -10.13 9.21 -1.30
CA ASN A 186 -9.95 9.62 0.10
C ASN A 186 -8.47 9.60 0.57
N SER A 187 -7.54 10.00 -0.30
CA SER A 187 -6.11 10.10 0.04
C SER A 187 -5.85 11.06 1.21
N THR A 188 -4.83 10.75 2.00
CA THR A 188 -4.32 11.56 3.12
C THR A 188 -3.98 12.98 2.66
N PHE A 189 -4.70 13.99 3.14
CA PHE A 189 -4.36 15.40 2.91
C PHE A 189 -3.44 15.91 4.02
N LEU A 190 -2.19 16.24 3.68
CA LEU A 190 -1.23 16.83 4.61
C LEU A 190 -1.21 18.36 4.43
N SER A 191 -1.95 19.07 5.27
CA SER A 191 -1.89 20.54 5.32
C SER A 191 -0.68 20.99 6.15
N VAL A 192 0.31 21.61 5.51
CA VAL A 192 1.56 22.04 6.15
C VAL A 192 1.82 23.53 5.91
N SER A 193 2.06 24.28 6.99
CA SER A 193 2.49 25.68 6.99
C SER A 193 3.98 25.79 7.26
N SER A 194 4.59 26.94 6.90
CA SER A 194 5.99 27.23 7.25
C SER A 194 6.22 27.28 8.77
N ALA A 195 5.19 27.61 9.56
CA ALA A 195 5.28 27.60 11.02
C ALA A 195 5.48 26.18 11.59
N ASP A 196 4.96 25.15 10.92
CA ASP A 196 4.98 23.76 11.40
C ASP A 196 6.33 23.06 11.16
N LEU A 197 7.19 23.66 10.33
CA LEU A 197 8.48 23.10 9.91
C LEU A 197 9.70 23.81 10.51
N VAL A 198 9.50 24.93 11.22
CA VAL A 198 10.60 25.76 11.75
C VAL A 198 10.78 25.52 13.25
N SER A 199 11.87 24.86 13.63
CA SER A 199 12.31 24.74 15.03
C SER A 199 13.33 25.81 15.41
N LYS A 200 13.42 26.09 16.71
CA LYS A 200 14.49 26.90 17.33
C LYS A 200 15.85 26.19 17.33
N TRP A 201 15.85 24.86 17.25
CA TRP A 201 17.06 24.05 17.37
C TRP A 201 17.66 23.72 15.99
N LEU A 202 18.99 23.87 15.88
CA LEU A 202 19.71 23.65 14.63
C LEU A 202 19.54 22.21 14.13
N GLY A 203 19.15 22.05 12.86
CA GLY A 203 18.95 20.74 12.22
C GLY A 203 17.62 20.04 12.54
N GLU A 204 16.83 20.49 13.53
CA GLU A 204 15.51 19.88 13.79
C GLU A 204 14.54 20.13 12.63
N SER A 205 14.54 21.33 12.03
CA SER A 205 13.69 21.66 10.87
C SER A 205 13.94 20.72 9.68
N GLU A 206 15.20 20.37 9.40
CA GLU A 206 15.58 19.44 8.34
C GLU A 206 15.13 18.01 8.65
N LYS A 207 15.28 17.58 9.91
CA LYS A 207 14.75 16.28 10.39
C LYS A 207 13.23 16.23 10.21
N MET A 208 12.50 17.29 10.58
CA MET A 208 11.04 17.37 10.41
C MET A 208 10.60 17.27 8.95
N VAL A 209 11.27 17.97 8.02
CA VAL A 209 11.00 17.84 6.58
C VAL A 209 11.29 16.41 6.09
N LYS A 210 12.39 15.79 6.53
CA LYS A 210 12.72 14.40 6.15
C LYS A 210 11.68 13.40 6.67
N THR A 211 11.22 13.57 7.91
CA THR A 211 10.18 12.74 8.53
C THR A 211 8.82 12.94 7.86
N LEU A 212 8.42 14.19 7.54
CA LEU A 212 7.21 14.49 6.77
C LEU A 212 7.18 13.74 5.44
N PHE A 213 8.27 13.80 4.67
CA PHE A 213 8.36 13.05 3.42
C PHE A 213 8.44 11.53 3.61
N SER A 214 8.77 11.02 4.81
CA SER A 214 8.68 9.59 5.13
C SER A 214 7.25 9.17 5.37
N MET A 215 6.55 9.89 6.27
CA MET A 215 5.13 9.72 6.57
C MET A 215 4.24 9.85 5.33
N ALA A 216 4.63 10.66 4.34
CA ALA A 216 3.93 10.80 3.06
C ALA A 216 4.22 9.69 2.02
N ARG A 217 5.09 8.71 2.34
CA ARG A 217 5.40 7.54 1.50
C ARG A 217 4.84 6.22 2.06
N GLU A 218 4.45 6.23 3.33
CA GLU A 218 3.78 5.14 4.04
C GLU A 218 2.29 5.06 3.67
#